data_AF-A0A0L7M367-F1
#
_entry.id   AF-A0A0L7M367-F1
#
_cell.length_a   1.000
_cell.length_b   1.000
_cell.length_c   1.000
_cell.angle_alpha   90.00
_cell.angle_beta   90.00
_cell.angle_gamma   90.00
#
_symmetry.space_group_name_H-M   'P 1'
#
loop_
_entity.id
_entity.type
_entity.pdbx_description
1 polymer ?
#
loop_
_entity_poly.entity_id
_entity_poly.type
_entity_poly.pdbx_seq_one_letter_code
_entity_poly.pdbx_strand_id
1 'polypeptide(L)'
;MPGDKDPSDSNLPQQPFPNIFFKKARNFITFQCVTNPYLFSIDNINICCMSGEPVHNITSYSKNNKMNALKLIAQSRILSPTSPDTLGCYPFTKNDPFCLNDDNTYPHIFINGNCSKLEVQYMQDHNKQLPLLVCLPNFHISPKAFLINLKNLEYKILTFQI
;
A
#
# COMPACT_ATOMS: atom_id res chain seq x y z
N MET A 1 -10.16 -1.81 1.53
CA MET A 1 -9.39 -1.05 0.54
C MET A 1 -9.70 -1.63 -0.82
N PRO A 2 -10.12 -0.83 -1.82
CA PRO A 2 -10.34 -1.29 -3.19
C PRO A 2 -9.03 -1.45 -3.96
N GLY A 3 -9.03 -2.24 -5.03
CA GLY A 3 -7.99 -2.28 -6.06
C GLY A 3 -8.52 -2.04 -7.48
N ASP A 4 -7.65 -2.20 -8.47
CA ASP A 4 -7.90 -1.98 -9.90
C ASP A 4 -9.13 -2.70 -10.50
N LYS A 5 -9.42 -3.91 -10.03
CA LYS A 5 -10.51 -4.77 -10.53
C LYS A 5 -11.78 -4.73 -9.69
N ASP A 6 -11.78 -3.92 -8.64
CA ASP A 6 -12.91 -3.83 -7.73
C ASP A 6 -13.96 -2.82 -8.23
N PRO A 7 -15.23 -2.92 -7.78
CA PRO A 7 -16.28 -1.97 -8.12
C PRO A 7 -16.09 -0.62 -7.38
N SER A 8 -15.01 0.08 -7.70
CA SER A 8 -14.67 1.44 -7.25
C SER A 8 -14.12 2.25 -8.44
N ASP A 9 -13.70 3.48 -8.19
CA ASP A 9 -13.10 4.35 -9.20
C ASP A 9 -11.85 3.71 -9.81
N SER A 10 -11.62 3.93 -11.11
CA SER A 10 -10.38 3.51 -11.78
C SER A 10 -9.20 4.45 -11.50
N ASN A 11 -9.48 5.67 -11.07
CA ASN A 11 -8.48 6.71 -10.84
C ASN A 11 -8.08 6.75 -9.36
N LEU A 12 -6.82 7.09 -9.09
CA LEU A 12 -6.35 7.33 -7.73
C LEU A 12 -6.73 8.74 -7.24
N PRO A 13 -6.94 8.93 -5.93
CA PRO A 13 -7.17 7.89 -4.93
C PRO A 13 -8.55 7.24 -5.12
N GLN A 14 -8.60 5.91 -5.12
CA GLN A 14 -9.86 5.18 -5.25
C GLN A 14 -10.69 5.34 -3.98
N GLN A 15 -11.98 5.69 -4.13
CA GLN A 15 -12.87 5.90 -2.99
C GLN A 15 -13.20 4.59 -2.26
N PRO A 16 -13.54 4.65 -0.96
CA PRO A 16 -13.95 3.47 -0.23
C PRO A 16 -15.17 2.81 -0.87
N PHE A 17 -15.29 1.50 -0.70
CA PHE A 17 -16.50 0.81 -1.12
C PHE A 17 -17.75 1.39 -0.47
N PRO A 18 -18.85 1.53 -1.24
CA PRO A 18 -20.16 1.80 -0.67
C PRO A 18 -20.56 0.70 0.33
N ASN A 19 -20.87 1.09 1.57
CA ASN A 19 -21.26 0.16 2.64
C ASN A 19 -22.47 -0.74 2.28
N ILE A 20 -23.27 -0.34 1.28
CA ILE A 20 -24.40 -1.13 0.78
C ILE A 20 -23.98 -2.48 0.16
N PHE A 21 -22.73 -2.59 -0.33
CA PHE A 21 -22.19 -3.86 -0.82
C PHE A 21 -22.07 -4.92 0.30
N PHE A 22 -21.92 -4.48 1.56
CA PHE A 22 -21.66 -5.35 2.70
C PHE A 22 -22.87 -5.47 3.65
N LYS A 23 -23.94 -6.12 3.19
CA LYS A 23 -25.23 -6.24 3.91
C LYS A 23 -25.13 -6.64 5.39
N LYS A 24 -24.21 -7.56 5.70
CA LYS A 24 -23.97 -8.05 7.07
C LYS A 24 -22.86 -7.28 7.78
N ALA A 25 -21.70 -7.14 7.15
CA ALA A 25 -20.52 -6.57 7.79
C ALA A 25 -20.69 -5.09 8.17
N ARG A 26 -21.48 -4.33 7.41
CA ARG A 26 -21.74 -2.89 7.68
C ARG A 26 -22.37 -2.60 9.04
N ASN A 27 -22.97 -3.60 9.69
CA ASN A 27 -23.61 -3.43 11.00
C ASN A 27 -22.61 -3.52 12.16
N PHE A 28 -21.36 -3.94 11.90
CA PHE A 28 -20.32 -4.05 12.92
C PHE A 28 -19.45 -2.79 12.95
N ILE A 29 -19.27 -2.20 14.14
CA ILE A 29 -18.40 -1.03 14.34
C ILE A 29 -16.93 -1.33 14.02
N THR A 30 -16.52 -2.59 14.04
CA THR A 30 -15.17 -3.05 13.72
C THR A 30 -14.90 -3.17 12.21
N PHE A 31 -15.91 -2.97 11.37
CA PHE A 31 -15.77 -3.02 9.92
C PHE A 31 -15.67 -1.60 9.33
N GLN A 32 -14.66 -1.37 8.51
CA GLN A 32 -14.43 -0.08 7.87
C GLN A 32 -14.05 -0.26 6.39
N CYS A 33 -14.75 0.45 5.51
CA CYS A 33 -14.31 0.65 4.13
C CYS A 33 -13.35 1.85 4.10
N VAL A 34 -12.21 1.69 3.43
CA VAL A 34 -11.13 2.70 3.34
C VAL A 34 -10.73 2.91 1.89
N THR A 35 -10.08 4.05 1.61
CA THR A 35 -9.55 4.44 0.30
C THR A 35 -8.35 3.59 -0.13
N ASN A 36 -7.93 3.71 -1.39
CA ASN A 36 -6.60 3.32 -1.86
C ASN A 36 -5.91 4.56 -2.49
N PRO A 37 -4.74 4.99 -2.00
CA PRO A 37 -3.99 4.47 -0.85
C PRO A 37 -4.70 4.65 0.49
N TYR A 38 -4.26 3.90 1.51
CA TYR A 38 -4.73 4.03 2.89
C TYR A 38 -3.57 4.30 3.84
N LEU A 39 -3.62 5.44 4.53
CA LEU A 39 -2.65 5.84 5.56
C LEU A 39 -3.33 5.85 6.91
N PHE A 40 -2.72 5.22 7.91
CA PHE A 40 -3.25 5.12 9.25
C PHE A 40 -2.14 4.88 10.27
N SER A 41 -2.44 5.06 11.55
CA SER A 41 -1.48 4.84 12.63
C SER A 41 -2.06 3.89 13.66
N ILE A 42 -1.25 2.92 14.10
CA ILE A 42 -1.58 2.01 15.22
C ILE A 42 -0.43 2.08 16.20
N ASP A 43 -0.72 2.33 17.49
CA ASP A 43 0.30 2.45 18.55
C ASP A 43 1.47 3.38 18.16
N ASN A 44 1.15 4.55 17.59
CA ASN A 44 2.09 5.55 17.05
C ASN A 44 2.98 5.06 15.90
N ILE A 45 2.67 3.92 15.28
CA ILE A 45 3.32 3.44 14.07
C ILE A 45 2.46 3.82 12.86
N ASN A 46 2.93 4.79 12.08
CA ASN A 46 2.36 5.17 10.79
C ASN A 46 2.58 4.07 9.74
N ILE A 47 1.52 3.69 9.04
CA ILE A 47 1.49 2.65 8.02
C ILE A 47 0.82 3.20 6.77
N CYS A 48 1.41 2.95 5.60
CA CYS A 48 0.82 3.22 4.29
C CYS A 48 0.59 1.91 3.56
N CYS A 49 -0.66 1.66 3.16
CA CYS A 49 -1.07 0.52 2.37
C CYS A 49 -1.52 0.98 0.97
N MET A 50 -1.09 0.26 -0.05
CA MET A 50 -1.47 0.45 -1.45
C MET A 50 -1.89 -0.88 -2.07
N SER A 51 -2.89 -0.88 -2.96
CA SER A 51 -3.37 -2.12 -3.59
C SER A 51 -2.44 -2.68 -4.67
N GLY A 52 -1.55 -1.87 -5.23
CA GLY A 52 -0.47 -2.32 -6.11
C GLY A 52 -0.29 -1.52 -7.39
N GLU A 53 -1.24 -0.66 -7.73
CA GLU A 53 -1.30 0.07 -9.00
C GLU A 53 -0.08 0.97 -9.22
N PRO A 54 0.35 1.82 -8.25
CA PRO A 54 1.52 2.68 -8.45
C PRO A 54 2.81 1.88 -8.68
N VAL A 55 3.05 0.86 -7.86
CA VAL A 55 4.22 -0.01 -8.00
C VAL A 55 4.20 -0.74 -9.33
N HIS A 56 3.06 -1.31 -9.72
CA HIS A 56 2.93 -2.00 -11.00
C HIS A 56 3.20 -1.06 -12.17
N ASN A 57 2.64 0.15 -12.15
CA ASN A 57 2.82 1.14 -13.21
C ASN A 57 4.29 1.54 -13.36
N ILE A 58 5.01 1.81 -12.27
CA ILE A 58 6.47 2.05 -12.30
C ILE A 58 7.21 0.88 -12.94
N THR A 59 6.89 -0.36 -12.59
CA THR A 59 7.56 -1.54 -13.17
C THR A 59 7.25 -1.74 -14.65
N SER A 60 6.09 -1.30 -15.14
CA SER A 60 5.71 -1.41 -16.55
C SER A 60 6.47 -0.42 -17.44
N TYR A 61 6.88 0.73 -16.89
CA TYR A 61 7.58 1.81 -17.62
C TYR A 61 9.06 1.97 -17.22
N SER A 62 9.62 1.05 -16.45
CA SER A 62 11.03 1.10 -16.05
C SER A 62 11.65 -0.29 -15.92
N LYS A 63 12.96 -0.34 -15.66
CA LYS A 63 13.69 -1.59 -15.38
C LYS A 63 13.62 -2.00 -13.89
N ASN A 64 12.80 -1.32 -13.08
CA ASN A 64 12.67 -1.61 -11.67
C ASN A 64 11.88 -2.90 -11.43
N ASN A 65 12.26 -3.66 -10.42
CA ASN A 65 11.41 -4.69 -9.84
C ASN A 65 10.41 -4.06 -8.85
N LYS A 66 9.43 -4.84 -8.37
CA LYS A 66 8.37 -4.33 -7.47
C LYS A 66 8.91 -3.74 -6.17
N MET A 67 9.94 -4.36 -5.57
CA MET A 67 10.57 -3.85 -4.35
C MET A 67 11.30 -2.52 -4.59
N ASN A 68 12.06 -2.40 -5.68
CA ASN A 68 12.75 -1.16 -6.06
C ASN A 68 11.76 -0.04 -6.38
N ALA A 69 10.63 -0.36 -7.02
CA ALA A 69 9.56 0.60 -7.27
C ALA A 69 8.90 1.08 -5.96
N LEU A 70 8.66 0.18 -5.00
CA LEU A 70 8.17 0.57 -3.67
C LEU A 70 9.19 1.42 -2.91
N LYS A 71 10.48 1.08 -3.02
CA LYS A 71 11.58 1.86 -2.46
C LYS A 71 11.65 3.25 -3.08
N LEU A 72 11.47 3.37 -4.39
CA LEU A 72 11.40 4.64 -5.10
C LEU A 72 10.26 5.51 -4.56
N ILE A 73 9.06 4.94 -4.38
CA ILE A 73 7.90 5.64 -3.82
C ILE A 73 8.19 6.19 -2.42
N ALA A 74 8.78 5.36 -1.54
CA ALA A 74 9.14 5.79 -0.19
C ALA A 74 10.20 6.91 -0.24
N GLN A 75 11.27 6.72 -1.03
CA GLN A 75 12.36 7.69 -1.15
C GLN A 75 11.93 9.03 -1.76
N SER A 76 11.05 8.99 -2.76
CA SER A 76 10.56 10.20 -3.43
C SER A 76 9.53 10.95 -2.60
N ARG A 77 8.93 10.30 -1.58
CA ARG A 77 7.79 10.82 -0.81
C ARG A 77 6.56 11.08 -1.68
N ILE A 78 6.44 10.40 -2.82
CA ILE A 78 5.31 10.52 -3.74
C ILE A 78 4.71 9.13 -3.94
N LEU A 79 3.48 8.92 -3.47
CA LEU A 79 2.78 7.63 -3.50
C LEU A 79 2.52 7.11 -4.91
N SER A 80 2.30 8.02 -5.88
CA SER A 80 2.03 7.69 -7.28
C SER A 80 2.81 8.60 -8.22
N PRO A 81 4.13 8.39 -8.38
CA PRO A 81 5.01 9.31 -9.10
C PRO A 81 4.78 9.34 -10.61
N THR A 82 4.03 8.37 -11.15
CA THR A 82 3.69 8.29 -12.58
C THR A 82 2.29 8.84 -12.90
N SER A 83 1.57 9.32 -11.89
CA SER A 83 0.31 10.03 -12.08
C SER A 83 0.56 11.52 -12.35
N PRO A 84 -0.22 12.17 -13.21
CA PRO A 84 -1.37 11.64 -13.98
C PRO A 84 -1.00 10.92 -15.29
N ASP A 85 0.26 10.96 -15.71
CA ASP A 85 0.67 10.65 -17.09
C ASP A 85 0.34 9.21 -17.55
N THR A 86 0.74 8.20 -16.77
CA THR A 86 0.54 6.78 -17.13
C THR A 86 -0.36 6.03 -16.14
N LEU A 87 -0.68 6.63 -15.00
CA LEU A 87 -1.66 6.13 -14.05
C LEU A 87 -2.66 7.23 -13.72
N GLY A 88 -3.93 7.01 -14.08
CA GLY A 88 -4.99 8.00 -13.89
C GLY A 88 -5.16 8.40 -12.43
N CYS A 89 -5.24 9.71 -12.20
CA CYS A 89 -5.60 10.27 -10.91
C CYS A 89 -6.64 11.38 -11.06
N TYR A 90 -7.32 11.68 -9.96
CA TYR A 90 -8.23 12.80 -9.91
C TYR A 90 -7.45 14.13 -10.03
N PRO A 91 -7.92 15.12 -10.82
CA PRO A 91 -7.21 16.36 -11.07
C PRO A 91 -7.32 17.33 -9.88
N PHE A 92 -6.56 17.07 -8.82
CA PHE A 92 -6.48 17.99 -7.68
C PHE A 92 -5.84 19.32 -8.08
N THR A 93 -6.49 20.43 -7.75
CA THR A 93 -6.03 21.78 -8.14
C THR A 93 -5.25 22.52 -7.06
N LYS A 94 -5.40 22.11 -5.79
CA LYS A 94 -4.80 22.79 -4.64
C LYS A 94 -3.65 22.00 -4.04
N ASN A 95 -3.95 20.82 -3.51
CA ASN A 95 -2.99 19.95 -2.83
C ASN A 95 -3.02 18.58 -3.48
N ASP A 96 -1.84 18.07 -3.83
CA ASP A 96 -1.67 16.70 -4.30
C ASP A 96 -1.70 15.73 -3.10
N PRO A 97 -2.68 14.81 -3.02
CA PRO A 97 -2.78 13.85 -1.91
C PRO A 97 -1.69 12.77 -1.93
N PHE A 98 -0.92 12.64 -3.02
CA PHE A 98 0.13 11.63 -3.11
C PHE A 98 1.45 12.09 -2.51
N CYS A 99 1.60 13.38 -2.18
CA CYS A 99 2.83 13.95 -1.62
C CYS A 99 2.87 13.81 -0.08
N LEU A 100 3.89 13.14 0.44
CA LEU A 100 4.12 12.92 1.88
C LEU A 100 5.03 14.01 2.46
N ASN A 101 4.44 15.17 2.77
CA ASN A 101 5.19 16.36 3.14
C ASN A 101 5.59 16.42 4.63
N ASP A 102 4.77 15.87 5.54
CA ASP A 102 5.01 15.96 6.98
C ASP A 102 5.76 14.75 7.53
N ASP A 103 6.95 15.00 8.08
CA ASP A 103 7.82 14.01 8.70
C ASP A 103 7.16 13.26 9.86
N ASN A 104 6.26 13.90 10.61
CA ASN A 104 5.56 13.26 11.73
C ASN A 104 4.54 12.22 11.25
N THR A 105 4.03 12.39 10.03
CA THR A 105 3.05 11.49 9.40
C THR A 105 3.70 10.52 8.42
N TYR A 106 5.01 10.65 8.18
CA TYR A 106 5.72 9.80 7.25
C TYR A 106 5.61 8.33 7.68
N PRO A 107 5.23 7.41 6.78
CA PRO A 107 5.00 6.02 7.15
C PRO A 107 6.28 5.34 7.61
N HIS A 108 6.22 4.65 8.74
CA HIS A 108 7.27 3.74 9.19
C HIS A 108 7.23 2.43 8.40
N ILE A 109 6.07 2.06 7.87
CA ILE A 109 5.87 0.82 7.10
C ILE A 109 5.10 1.16 5.82
N PHE A 110 5.63 0.74 4.68
CA PHE A 110 4.93 0.74 3.39
C PHE A 110 4.58 -0.69 3.00
N ILE A 111 3.31 -0.92 2.69
CA ILE A 111 2.77 -2.21 2.28
C ILE A 111 2.15 -2.06 0.89
N ASN A 112 2.67 -2.82 -0.07
CA ASN A 112 2.14 -2.88 -1.41
C ASN A 112 1.52 -4.25 -1.70
N GLY A 113 0.26 -4.26 -2.14
CA GLY A 113 -0.48 -5.45 -2.53
C GLY A 113 -0.14 -5.96 -3.94
N ASN A 114 -0.71 -7.12 -4.28
CA ASN A 114 -0.70 -7.70 -5.63
C ASN A 114 0.71 -7.84 -6.25
N CYS A 115 1.72 -8.13 -5.42
CA CYS A 115 3.06 -8.47 -5.87
C CYS A 115 3.14 -9.90 -6.43
N SER A 116 4.20 -10.19 -7.21
CA SER A 116 4.43 -11.55 -7.72
C SER A 116 4.98 -12.49 -6.65
N LYS A 117 5.73 -11.95 -5.69
CA LYS A 117 6.29 -12.68 -4.55
C LYS A 117 6.24 -11.83 -3.30
N LEU A 118 6.31 -12.51 -2.15
CA LEU A 118 6.46 -11.86 -0.85
C LEU A 118 7.92 -11.42 -0.69
N GLU A 119 8.13 -10.12 -0.51
CA GLU A 119 9.45 -9.54 -0.25
C GLU A 119 9.34 -8.51 0.88
N VAL A 120 10.32 -8.51 1.78
CA VAL A 120 10.39 -7.60 2.94
C VAL A 120 11.80 -7.06 3.01
N GLN A 121 11.96 -5.74 3.03
CA GLN A 121 13.26 -5.07 3.05
C GLN A 121 13.18 -3.76 3.84
N TYR A 122 14.26 -3.38 4.53
CA TYR A 122 14.36 -2.02 5.08
C TYR A 122 14.86 -1.07 4.00
N MET A 123 14.46 0.20 4.04
CA MET A 123 14.96 1.17 3.04
C MET A 123 16.49 1.25 3.01
N GLN A 124 17.13 1.17 4.19
CA GLN A 124 18.57 0.96 4.32
C GLN A 124 18.85 -0.27 5.19
N ASP A 125 19.31 -1.35 4.56
CA ASP A 125 19.46 -2.66 5.20
C ASP A 125 20.51 -2.69 6.31
N HIS A 126 21.64 -1.97 6.15
CA HIS A 126 22.76 -2.02 7.09
C HIS A 126 22.37 -1.63 8.53
N ASN A 127 21.43 -0.70 8.68
CA ASN A 127 21.02 -0.17 9.98
C ASN A 127 19.55 -0.47 10.31
N LYS A 128 18.87 -1.28 9.50
CA LYS A 128 17.40 -1.46 9.55
C LYS A 128 16.66 -0.12 9.66
N GLN A 129 17.12 0.87 8.88
CA GLN A 129 16.54 2.20 8.96
C GLN A 129 15.17 2.20 8.29
N LEU A 130 14.19 2.75 9.00
CA LEU A 130 12.83 2.94 8.50
C LEU A 130 12.83 3.79 7.21
N PRO A 131 11.84 3.57 6.34
CA PRO A 131 10.71 2.67 6.49
C PRO A 131 11.01 1.19 6.19
N LEU A 132 10.19 0.31 6.78
CA LEU A 132 10.08 -1.10 6.38
C LEU A 132 9.19 -1.20 5.14
N LEU A 133 9.68 -1.85 4.09
CA LEU A 133 8.99 -2.03 2.82
C LEU A 133 8.53 -3.47 2.68
N VAL A 134 7.24 -3.66 2.38
CA VAL A 134 6.61 -4.98 2.28
C VAL A 134 5.85 -5.10 0.97
N CYS A 135 6.25 -6.06 0.15
CA CYS A 135 5.53 -6.49 -1.05
C CYS A 135 4.74 -7.76 -0.71
N LEU A 136 3.40 -7.67 -0.70
CA LEU A 136 2.52 -8.80 -0.45
C LEU A 136 2.10 -9.47 -1.76
N PRO A 137 2.21 -10.81 -1.86
CA PRO A 137 1.80 -11.51 -3.06
C PRO A 137 0.27 -11.53 -3.19
N ASN A 138 -0.22 -11.80 -4.40
CA ASN A 138 -1.63 -12.13 -4.57
C ASN A 138 -1.93 -13.44 -3.82
N PHE A 139 -2.82 -13.36 -2.81
CA PHE A 139 -3.17 -14.50 -1.95
C PHE A 139 -3.79 -15.67 -2.72
N HIS A 140 -4.55 -15.40 -3.78
CA HIS A 140 -5.16 -16.44 -4.63
C HIS A 140 -4.10 -17.31 -5.33
N ILE A 141 -2.94 -16.73 -5.69
CA ILE A 141 -1.87 -17.44 -6.39
C ILE A 141 -0.83 -17.99 -5.40
N SER A 142 -0.44 -17.18 -4.42
CA SER A 142 0.51 -17.56 -3.37
C SER A 142 -0.11 -17.23 -2.01
N PRO A 143 -0.77 -18.20 -1.36
CA PRO A 143 -1.53 -17.97 -0.13
C PRO A 143 -0.61 -17.77 1.07
N LYS A 144 -0.14 -16.52 1.19
CA LYS A 144 0.77 -16.08 2.25
C LYS A 144 0.22 -14.83 2.92
N ALA A 145 0.32 -14.79 4.24
CA ALA A 145 0.03 -13.59 5.03
C ALA A 145 1.30 -13.14 5.76
N PHE A 146 1.39 -11.83 5.95
CA PHE A 146 2.47 -11.17 6.67
C PHE A 146 1.95 -10.73 8.04
N LEU A 147 2.59 -11.23 9.09
CA LEU A 147 2.32 -10.84 10.47
C LEU A 147 3.51 -10.03 11.00
N ILE A 148 3.26 -8.87 11.57
CA ILE A 148 4.30 -8.01 12.14
C ILE A 148 3.97 -7.65 13.59
N ASN A 149 4.97 -7.69 14.44
CA ASN A 149 4.89 -7.17 15.79
C ASN A 149 5.26 -5.68 15.77
N LEU A 150 4.30 -4.81 16.11
CA LEU A 150 4.51 -3.35 16.05
C LEU A 150 5.51 -2.83 17.10
N LYS A 151 5.79 -3.58 18.18
CA LYS A 151 6.72 -3.15 19.23
C LYS A 151 8.19 -3.28 18.84
N ASN A 152 8.53 -4.33 18.10
CA ASN A 152 9.92 -4.66 17.74
C ASN A 152 10.15 -4.81 16.22
N LEU A 153 9.09 -4.68 15.41
CA LEU A 153 9.08 -4.84 13.96
C LEU A 153 9.59 -6.19 13.45
N GLU A 154 9.60 -7.21 14.32
CA GLU A 154 9.81 -8.59 13.91
C GLU A 154 8.58 -9.09 13.18
N TYR A 155 8.80 -9.84 12.10
CA TYR A 155 7.73 -10.35 11.28
C TYR A 155 7.80 -11.87 11.12
N LYS A 156 6.64 -12.47 10.85
CA LYS A 156 6.47 -13.87 10.49
C LYS A 156 5.64 -13.96 9.23
N ILE A 157 6.00 -14.90 8.37
CA ILE A 157 5.25 -15.22 7.16
C ILE A 157 4.42 -16.46 7.46
N LEU A 158 3.11 -16.33 7.36
CA LEU A 158 2.18 -17.45 7.44
C LEU A 158 1.94 -17.95 6.02
N THR A 159 2.09 -19.26 5.79
CA THR A 159 1.76 -19.89 4.51
C THR A 159 0.59 -20.84 4.74
N PHE A 160 -0.43 -20.73 3.90
CA PHE A 160 -1.61 -21.57 3.97
C PHE A 160 -1.56 -22.63 2.88
N GLN A 161 -2.08 -23.81 3.17
CA GLN A 161 -2.37 -24.81 2.14
C GLN A 161 -3.81 -24.60 1.70
N ILE A 162 -4.03 -24.49 0.39
CA ILE A 162 -5.35 -24.41 -0.25
C ILE A 162 -5.54 -25.69 -1.05
#